data_AF-A0A3M0FWZ2-F1
#
_entry.id   AF-A0A3M0FWZ2-F1
#
_cell.length_a   1.000
_cell.length_b   1.000
_cell.length_c   1.000
_cell.angle_alpha   90.00
_cell.angle_beta   90.00
_cell.angle_gamma   90.00
#
_symmetry.space_group_name_H-M   'P 1'
#
loop_
_entity.id
_entity.type
_entity.pdbx_description
1 polymer ?
#
loop_
_entity_poly.entity_id
_entity_poly.type
_entity_poly.pdbx_seq_one_letter_code
_entity_poly.pdbx_strand_id
1 'polypeptide(L)'
;MYIEHFSTEEKVDTVYNLDIGKFTIYDNFMVSEIVEGVNLDYKACDILLSIVLSHFGNKPTFGYISNRVHTYSLVPTDLPRLKDLIPNKPRLAIVHHNELGQLSAQFERNFWPFELEVFNNLGQALDYITSSKLAC
;
A
#
# COMPACT_ATOMS: atom_id res chain seq x y z
N MET A 1 -1.59 -11.91 8.65
CA MET A 1 -1.01 -11.33 9.90
C MET A 1 -1.16 -9.83 9.82
N TYR A 2 -1.67 -9.18 10.87
CA TYR A 2 -1.84 -7.71 10.91
C TYR A 2 -0.54 -7.00 11.31
N ILE A 3 -0.34 -5.75 10.88
CA ILE A 3 0.84 -4.92 11.16
C ILE A 3 1.01 -4.65 12.67
N GLU A 4 -0.08 -4.56 13.42
CA GLU A 4 -0.03 -4.35 14.87
C GLU A 4 0.58 -5.54 15.64
N HIS A 5 0.61 -6.71 15.02
CA HIS A 5 1.25 -7.91 15.57
C HIS A 5 2.70 -8.08 15.09
N PHE A 6 3.18 -7.17 14.25
CA PHE A 6 4.54 -7.18 13.72
C PHE A 6 5.41 -6.20 14.52
N SER A 7 6.48 -6.71 15.12
CA SER A 7 7.46 -5.85 15.80
C SER A 7 8.37 -5.22 14.75
N THR A 8 8.24 -3.92 14.55
CA THR A 8 9.12 -3.10 13.71
C THR A 8 9.81 -2.05 14.59
N GLU A 9 11.07 -1.74 14.29
CA GLU A 9 11.83 -0.67 14.95
C GLU A 9 11.36 0.72 14.50
N GLU A 10 10.58 0.79 13.42
CA GLU A 10 10.05 2.01 12.85
C GLU A 10 8.95 2.59 13.75
N LYS A 11 9.10 3.87 14.09
CA LYS A 11 8.12 4.59 14.90
C LYS A 11 6.85 4.86 14.08
N VAL A 12 5.71 4.44 14.60
CA VAL A 12 4.40 4.83 14.06
C VAL A 12 4.20 6.33 14.26
N ASP A 13 3.90 7.03 13.18
CA ASP A 13 3.55 8.46 13.19
C ASP A 13 2.06 8.63 13.46
N THR A 14 1.21 8.07 12.59
CA THR A 14 -0.24 8.24 12.63
C THR A 14 -0.95 6.93 12.30
N VAL A 15 -2.11 6.67 12.92
CA VAL A 15 -3.00 5.55 12.58
C VAL A 15 -4.39 6.08 12.25
N TYR A 16 -4.87 5.78 11.05
CA TYR A 16 -6.25 6.06 10.62
C TYR A 16 -7.08 4.78 10.71
N ASN A 17 -8.19 4.82 11.45
CA ASN A 17 -9.20 3.77 11.46
C ASN A 17 -10.43 4.31 10.73
N LEU A 18 -10.65 3.84 9.51
CA LEU A 18 -11.74 4.27 8.63
C LEU A 18 -12.64 3.08 8.29
N ASP A 19 -13.84 3.37 7.81
CA ASP A 19 -14.79 2.32 7.39
C ASP A 19 -14.22 1.41 6.29
N ILE A 20 -13.29 1.93 5.48
CA ILE A 20 -12.65 1.18 4.39
C ILE A 20 -11.46 0.32 4.86
N GLY A 21 -10.92 0.56 6.05
CA GLY A 21 -9.67 -0.06 6.46
C GLY A 21 -8.88 0.72 7.49
N LYS A 22 -7.81 0.08 7.95
CA LYS A 22 -6.80 0.67 8.82
C LYS A 22 -5.59 1.09 7.99
N PHE A 23 -5.10 2.30 8.22
CA PHE A 23 -3.89 2.83 7.58
C PHE A 23 -2.91 3.24 8.65
N THR A 24 -1.74 2.59 8.68
CA THR A 24 -0.67 2.87 9.63
C THR A 24 0.45 3.60 8.90
N ILE A 25 0.75 4.82 9.34
CA ILE A 25 1.75 5.71 8.73
C ILE A 25 3.03 5.67 9.55
N TYR A 26 4.15 5.56 8.86
CA TYR A 26 5.52 5.70 9.37
C TYR A 26 6.19 6.87 8.66
N ASP A 27 7.43 7.19 9.05
CA ASP A 27 8.13 8.32 8.43
C ASP A 27 8.19 8.17 6.89
N ASN A 28 8.71 7.06 6.36
CA ASN A 28 8.97 6.93 4.92
C ASN A 28 8.07 5.92 4.19
N PHE A 29 7.11 5.32 4.89
CA PHE A 29 6.19 4.38 4.28
C PHE A 29 4.86 4.32 5.02
N MET A 30 3.88 3.66 4.42
CA MET A 30 2.62 3.33 5.07
C MET A 30 2.21 1.89 4.80
N VAL A 31 1.36 1.36 5.68
CA VAL A 31 0.75 0.03 5.56
C VAL A 31 -0.76 0.19 5.57
N SER A 32 -1.45 -0.38 4.57
CA SER A 32 -2.91 -0.43 4.51
C SER A 32 -3.43 -1.85 4.76
N GLU A 33 -4.49 -1.94 5.55
CA GLU A 33 -5.22 -3.16 5.89
C GLU A 33 -6.70 -2.90 5.64
N ILE A 34 -7.13 -3.19 4.41
CA ILE A 34 -8.49 -2.95 3.93
C ILE A 34 -9.43 -4.00 4.54
N VAL A 35 -10.59 -3.59 5.03
CA VAL A 35 -11.58 -4.53 5.58
C VAL A 35 -12.25 -5.36 4.49
N GLU A 36 -12.73 -6.55 4.84
CA GLU A 36 -13.36 -7.47 3.90
C GLU A 36 -14.62 -6.89 3.24
N GLY A 37 -14.80 -7.19 1.95
CA GLY A 37 -16.02 -6.83 1.21
C GLY A 37 -16.08 -5.36 0.74
N VAL A 38 -15.04 -4.56 1.00
CA VAL A 38 -14.92 -3.21 0.43
C VAL A 38 -14.59 -3.30 -1.06
N ASN A 39 -15.33 -2.53 -1.86
CA ASN A 39 -14.92 -2.20 -3.21
C ASN A 39 -14.06 -0.94 -3.14
N LEU A 40 -12.78 -1.05 -3.51
CA LEU A 40 -11.91 0.11 -3.67
C LEU A 40 -12.32 0.85 -4.95
N ASP A 41 -13.37 1.65 -4.80
CA ASP A 41 -13.89 2.54 -5.82
C ASP A 41 -13.20 3.91 -5.76
N TYR A 42 -13.62 4.81 -6.64
CA TYR A 42 -13.04 6.15 -6.74
C TYR A 42 -13.09 6.93 -5.42
N LYS A 43 -14.15 6.80 -4.62
CA LYS A 43 -14.28 7.53 -3.34
C LYS A 43 -13.29 7.01 -2.31
N ALA A 44 -13.12 5.69 -2.23
CA ALA A 44 -12.12 5.09 -1.35
C ALA A 44 -10.69 5.46 -1.80
N CYS A 45 -10.46 5.56 -3.11
CA CYS A 45 -9.21 6.07 -3.67
C CYS A 45 -8.94 7.53 -3.30
N ASP A 46 -9.94 8.41 -3.32
CA ASP A 46 -9.78 9.82 -2.92
C ASP A 46 -9.32 9.96 -1.46
N ILE A 47 -9.89 9.15 -0.56
CA ILE A 47 -9.47 9.13 0.85
C ILE A 47 -8.01 8.68 0.97
N LEU A 48 -7.64 7.57 0.30
CA LEU A 48 -6.26 7.08 0.31
C LEU A 48 -5.29 8.12 -0.26
N LEU A 49 -5.66 8.76 -1.37
CA LEU A 49 -4.85 9.80 -2.01
C LEU A 49 -4.67 11.00 -1.07
N SER A 50 -5.71 11.41 -0.34
CA SER A 50 -5.59 12.51 0.62
C SER A 50 -4.58 12.21 1.74
N ILE A 51 -4.58 10.98 2.26
CA ILE A 51 -3.61 10.51 3.28
C ILE A 51 -2.20 10.49 2.68
N VAL A 52 -2.05 9.95 1.46
CA VAL A 52 -0.76 9.90 0.77
C VAL A 52 -0.18 11.30 0.56
N LEU A 53 -0.99 12.24 0.06
CA LEU A 53 -0.54 13.60 -0.21
C LEU A 53 -0.23 14.38 1.08
N SER A 54 -1.00 14.16 2.16
CA SER A 54 -0.75 14.86 3.43
C SER A 54 0.55 14.44 4.11
N HIS A 55 0.93 13.16 3.98
CA HIS A 55 2.11 12.60 4.65
C HIS A 55 3.36 12.55 3.77
N PHE A 56 3.19 12.28 2.47
CA PHE A 56 4.30 12.01 1.56
C PHE A 56 4.39 13.00 0.40
N GLY A 57 3.45 13.93 0.24
CA GLY A 57 3.40 14.85 -0.91
C GLY A 57 4.67 15.68 -1.12
N ASN A 58 5.42 15.99 -0.06
CA ASN A 58 6.68 16.74 -0.12
C ASN A 58 7.93 15.86 -0.28
N LYS A 59 7.80 14.52 -0.28
CA LYS A 59 8.92 13.58 -0.38
C LYS A 59 9.13 13.17 -1.84
N PRO A 60 10.35 12.94 -2.34
CA PRO A 60 10.53 12.46 -3.72
C PRO A 60 9.96 11.05 -3.94
N THR A 61 9.99 10.22 -2.88
CA THR A 61 9.53 8.83 -2.87
C THR A 61 9.08 8.43 -1.47
N PHE A 62 8.30 7.35 -1.40
CA PHE A 62 7.85 6.72 -0.16
C PHE A 62 7.49 5.25 -0.46
N GLY A 63 7.36 4.45 0.60
CA GLY A 63 6.88 3.08 0.51
C GLY A 63 5.39 2.93 0.75
N TYR A 64 4.74 2.05 0.00
CA TYR A 64 3.35 1.68 0.27
C TYR A 64 3.21 0.16 0.31
N ILE A 65 2.76 -0.36 1.45
CA ILE A 65 2.48 -1.78 1.64
C ILE A 65 0.97 -1.98 1.72
N SER A 66 0.41 -2.70 0.76
CA SER A 66 -0.96 -3.20 0.82
C SER A 66 -0.96 -4.58 1.46
N ASN A 67 -1.27 -4.64 2.76
CA ASN A 67 -1.37 -5.90 3.51
C ASN A 67 -2.79 -6.47 3.37
N ARG A 68 -3.00 -7.37 2.39
CA ARG A 68 -4.32 -7.90 2.03
C ARG A 68 -4.74 -9.06 2.93
N VAL A 69 -4.85 -8.78 4.23
CA VAL A 69 -5.36 -9.73 5.22
C VAL A 69 -6.79 -10.19 4.93
N HIS A 70 -7.55 -9.37 4.20
CA HIS A 70 -8.88 -9.70 3.69
C HIS A 70 -8.93 -9.66 2.16
N THR A 71 -9.90 -10.38 1.60
CA THR A 71 -10.21 -10.34 0.17
C THR A 71 -11.03 -9.07 -0.13
N TYR A 72 -10.58 -8.31 -1.11
CA TYR A 72 -11.29 -7.16 -1.66
C TYR A 72 -11.05 -7.06 -3.16
N SER A 73 -11.88 -6.29 -3.86
CA SER A 73 -11.75 -6.08 -5.31
C SER A 73 -11.27 -4.66 -5.60
N LEU A 74 -10.41 -4.55 -6.61
CA LEU A 74 -9.91 -3.30 -7.15
C LEU A 74 -10.10 -3.33 -8.67
N VAL A 75 -10.36 -2.17 -9.28
CA VAL A 75 -10.52 -2.03 -10.73
C VAL A 75 -9.15 -1.74 -11.35
N PRO A 76 -8.47 -2.70 -12.00
CA PRO A 76 -7.08 -2.51 -12.42
C PRO A 76 -6.92 -1.41 -13.47
N THR A 77 -7.94 -1.20 -14.30
CA THR A 77 -7.95 -0.19 -15.36
C THR A 77 -7.92 1.25 -14.84
N ASP A 78 -8.23 1.47 -13.55
CA ASP A 78 -8.17 2.80 -12.94
C ASP A 78 -6.79 3.12 -12.36
N LEU A 79 -5.96 2.11 -12.09
CA LEU A 79 -4.62 2.27 -11.50
C LEU A 79 -3.69 3.21 -12.27
N PRO A 80 -3.64 3.20 -13.62
CA PRO A 80 -2.73 4.07 -14.37
C PRO A 80 -2.96 5.57 -14.08
N ARG A 81 -4.18 5.98 -13.71
CA ARG A 81 -4.52 7.37 -13.40
C ARG A 81 -3.80 7.91 -12.16
N LEU A 82 -3.37 7.03 -11.26
CA LEU A 82 -2.65 7.41 -10.05
C LEU A 82 -1.34 8.14 -10.36
N LYS A 83 -0.74 7.91 -11.54
CA LYS A 83 0.47 8.59 -12.00
C LYS A 83 0.30 10.10 -12.12
N ASP A 84 -0.90 10.56 -12.47
CA ASP A 84 -1.19 11.99 -12.64
C ASP A 84 -1.59 12.65 -11.31
N LEU A 85 -1.95 11.84 -10.31
CA LEU A 85 -2.46 12.28 -9.01
C LEU A 85 -1.38 12.26 -7.91
N ILE A 86 -0.41 11.34 -8.01
CA ILE A 86 0.67 11.17 -7.04
C ILE A 86 1.96 11.73 -7.69
N PRO A 87 2.46 12.89 -7.25
CA PRO A 87 3.66 13.50 -7.83
C PRO A 87 4.95 12.71 -7.48
N ASN A 88 4.87 11.84 -6.47
CA ASN A 88 5.97 11.03 -5.97
C ASN A 88 6.18 9.78 -6.84
N LYS A 89 7.31 9.10 -6.65
CA LYS A 89 7.56 7.77 -7.23
C LYS A 89 7.51 6.71 -6.13
N PRO A 90 6.31 6.29 -5.69
CA PRO A 90 6.21 5.31 -4.61
C PRO A 90 6.77 3.96 -5.04
N ARG A 91 7.35 3.26 -4.06
CA ARG A 91 7.67 1.84 -4.17
C ARG A 91 6.54 1.06 -3.50
N LEU A 92 5.92 0.15 -4.23
CA LEU A 92 4.74 -0.58 -3.80
C LEU A 92 5.10 -2.02 -3.44
N ALA A 93 4.46 -2.53 -2.38
CA ALA A 93 4.46 -3.93 -2.04
C ALA A 93 3.03 -4.40 -1.79
N ILE A 94 2.64 -5.53 -2.37
CA ILE A 94 1.38 -6.22 -2.03
C ILE A 94 1.73 -7.46 -1.24
N VAL A 95 1.11 -7.62 -0.06
CA VAL A 95 1.22 -8.85 0.74
C VAL A 95 -0.08 -9.63 0.61
N HIS A 96 -0.01 -10.82 0.02
CA HIS A 96 -1.15 -11.74 -0.08
C HIS A 96 -1.07 -12.85 0.98
N HIS A 97 -2.22 -13.38 1.38
CA HIS A 97 -2.31 -14.47 2.38
C HIS A 97 -2.99 -15.74 1.81
N ASN A 98 -3.34 -15.75 0.52
CA ASN A 98 -3.90 -16.90 -0.19
C ASN A 98 -3.54 -16.87 -1.69
N GLU A 99 -3.83 -17.95 -2.41
CA GLU A 99 -3.50 -18.13 -3.84
C GLU A 99 -4.30 -17.18 -4.75
N LEU A 100 -5.59 -16.96 -4.45
CA LEU A 100 -6.42 -16.04 -5.23
C LEU A 100 -5.88 -14.60 -5.18
N GLY A 101 -5.49 -14.14 -3.99
CA GLY A 101 -4.88 -12.83 -3.79
C GLY A 101 -3.54 -12.71 -4.50
N GLN A 102 -2.75 -13.79 -4.59
CA GLN A 102 -1.52 -13.82 -5.37
C GLN A 102 -1.81 -13.61 -6.87
N LEU A 103 -2.74 -14.38 -7.42
CA LEU A 103 -3.11 -14.32 -8.84
C LEU A 103 -3.67 -12.94 -9.21
N SER A 104 -4.55 -12.37 -8.38
CA SER A 104 -5.07 -11.02 -8.55
C SER A 104 -3.96 -9.97 -8.50
N ALA A 105 -3.07 -10.02 -7.49
CA ALA A 105 -1.97 -9.07 -7.37
C ALA A 105 -1.00 -9.15 -8.55
N GLN A 106 -0.70 -10.36 -9.03
CA GLN A 106 0.16 -10.57 -10.19
C GLN A 106 -0.47 -10.05 -11.49
N PHE A 107 -1.79 -10.16 -11.62
CA PHE A 107 -2.53 -9.59 -12.74
C PHE A 107 -2.54 -8.05 -12.67
N GLU A 108 -2.89 -7.48 -11.51
CA GLU A 108 -2.92 -6.05 -11.24
C GLU A 108 -1.57 -5.38 -11.48
N ARG A 109 -0.45 -6.09 -11.24
CA ARG A 109 0.92 -5.60 -11.46
C ARG A 109 1.14 -4.97 -12.83
N ASN A 110 0.45 -5.45 -13.87
CA ASN A 110 0.57 -4.93 -15.23
C ASN A 110 -0.07 -3.54 -15.41
N PHE A 111 -0.93 -3.12 -14.47
CA PHE A 111 -1.67 -1.86 -14.53
C PHE A 111 -1.12 -0.80 -13.57
N TRP A 112 -0.32 -1.21 -12.58
CA TRP A 112 0.29 -0.27 -11.66
C TRP A 112 1.31 0.63 -12.40
N PRO A 113 1.22 1.96 -12.27
CA PRO A 113 2.16 2.87 -12.93
C PRO A 113 3.49 3.03 -12.17
N PHE A 114 3.68 2.28 -11.08
CA PHE A 114 4.80 2.41 -10.13
C PHE A 114 5.52 1.07 -9.95
N GLU A 115 6.74 1.10 -9.37
CA GLU A 115 7.47 -0.12 -9.03
C GLU A 115 6.66 -0.91 -7.99
N LEU A 116 6.31 -2.15 -8.32
CA LEU A 116 5.51 -3.02 -7.47
C LEU A 116 6.14 -4.40 -7.38
N GLU A 117 6.24 -4.92 -6.17
CA GLU A 117 6.53 -6.33 -5.89
C GLU A 117 5.42 -6.99 -5.06
N VAL A 118 5.28 -8.30 -5.22
CA VAL A 118 4.26 -9.12 -4.54
C VAL A 118 4.95 -10.10 -3.60
N PHE A 119 4.48 -10.15 -2.35
CA PHE A 119 5.05 -10.96 -1.27
C PHE A 119 3.97 -11.80 -0.59
N ASN A 120 4.37 -12.91 0.02
CA ASN A 120 3.50 -13.73 0.85
C ASN A 120 3.73 -13.50 2.36
N ASN A 121 4.62 -12.56 2.72
CA ASN A 121 5.00 -12.26 4.09
C ASN A 121 5.25 -10.76 4.26
N LEU A 122 4.69 -10.19 5.33
CA LEU A 122 4.81 -8.77 5.66
C LEU A 122 6.24 -8.34 5.96
N GLY A 123 7.05 -9.18 6.61
CA GLY A 123 8.46 -8.90 6.88
C GLY A 123 9.28 -8.72 5.62
N GLN A 124 9.09 -9.58 4.61
CA GLN A 124 9.80 -9.44 3.32
C GLN A 124 9.37 -8.17 2.56
N ALA A 125 8.09 -7.81 2.65
CA ALA A 125 7.59 -6.57 2.07
C ALA A 125 8.18 -5.34 2.79
N LEU A 126 8.29 -5.40 4.12
CA LEU A 126 8.96 -4.36 4.90
C LEU A 126 10.42 -4.25 4.52
N ASP A 127 11.17 -5.35 4.50
CA ASP A 127 12.58 -5.38 4.07
C ASP A 127 12.73 -4.81 2.66
N TYR A 128 11.82 -5.13 1.73
CA TYR A 128 11.83 -4.57 0.39
C TYR A 128 11.63 -3.05 0.40
N ILE A 129 10.66 -2.54 1.16
CA ILE A 129 10.36 -1.10 1.23
C ILE A 129 11.44 -0.32 1.98
N THR A 130 12.00 -0.87 3.05
CA THR A 130 12.99 -0.19 3.91
C THR A 130 14.43 -0.42 3.46
N SER A 131 14.70 -1.48 2.67
CA SER A 131 16.01 -1.67 2.05
C SER A 131 16.37 -0.40 1.29
N SER A 132 17.56 0.11 1.57
CA SER A 132 18.07 1.47 1.33
C SER A 132 18.18 1.94 -0.13
N LYS A 133 17.23 1.53 -0.99
CA LYS A 133 16.95 2.08 -2.32
C LYS A 133 15.87 3.18 -2.31
N LEU A 134 15.60 3.80 -1.15
CA LEU A 134 14.96 5.13 -1.08
C LEU A 134 16.01 6.26 -1.06
N ALA A 135 17.30 5.94 -1.23
CA ALA A 135 18.39 6.91 -1.28
C ALA A 135 18.78 7.25 -2.74
N CYS A 136 18.70 8.56 -3.01
CA CYS A 136 19.07 9.33 -4.22
C CYS A 136 18.00 9.46 -5.31
#